data_AF-A0A951JU69-F1
#
_entry.id   AF-A0A951JU69-F1
#
_cell.length_a   1.000
_cell.length_b   1.000
_cell.length_c   1.000
_cell.angle_alpha   90.00
_cell.angle_beta   90.00
_cell.angle_gamma   90.00
#
_symmetry.space_group_name_H-M   'P 1'
#
loop_
_entity.id
_entity.type
_entity.pdbx_description
1 polymer ?
#
loop_
_entity_poly.entity_id
_entity_poly.type
_entity_poly.pdbx_seq_one_letter_code
_entity_poly.pdbx_strand_id
1 'polypeptide(L)'
;MVRPVCEDGGGREGGRVPGRGANGDVRVGTASWTDRTLIRDSDWYPRRSMSAEERLRYYAERFKVVEVDATYYYPPTAELAALWTQRTPDDFRMDIKAFSLLTHHPASPDAVWDDVLADLPVEHQGRRRVYLSHLPSDAVDRAFEHVRTALMPLHSAGKLGAVFFQFPPWFRPGRAARDYLAQLPQRLPDYDLAVEFRHRSWIDGADADRTLDLLEELGLAYVCVDEPQGFETSVPPVVAATTDRLAVIRFHGHNRETWEKEGITAAERFAYLYSTEELAQWAARVQQLSVQARETHAIMNNCYRDYGVRNAAQLAQLLDVRPDPRP
;
A
#
# COMPACT_ATOMS: atom_id res chain seq x y z
N MET A 1 19.07 -1.14 51.15
CA MET A 1 17.85 -1.93 51.44
C MET A 1 16.81 -1.49 50.42
N VAL A 2 16.70 -2.22 49.31
CA VAL A 2 15.88 -1.85 48.15
C VAL A 2 14.92 -2.99 47.91
N ARG A 3 13.61 -2.73 48.04
CA ARG A 3 12.47 -3.52 47.53
C ARG A 3 11.13 -2.84 47.93
N PRO A 4 10.01 -3.14 47.26
CA PRO A 4 9.46 -2.33 46.15
C PRO A 4 7.98 -1.92 46.39
N VAL A 5 7.41 -1.07 45.53
CA VAL A 5 5.95 -0.80 45.53
C VAL A 5 5.42 -0.65 44.10
N CYS A 6 4.56 -1.61 43.76
CA CYS A 6 3.38 -1.61 42.89
C CYS A 6 3.49 -1.40 41.37
N GLU A 7 3.34 -2.53 40.67
CA GLU A 7 2.54 -2.68 39.46
C GLU A 7 1.06 -2.32 39.74
N ASP A 8 0.42 -1.64 38.78
CA ASP A 8 -0.86 -2.04 38.16
C ASP A 8 -1.40 -0.89 37.30
N GLY A 9 -1.19 -1.00 35.98
CA GLY A 9 -1.82 -0.18 34.95
C GLY A 9 -2.48 -1.10 33.94
N GLY A 10 -3.75 -1.42 34.18
CA GLY A 10 -4.53 -2.41 33.44
C GLY A 10 -4.59 -2.14 31.94
N GLY A 11 -4.12 -3.12 31.16
CA GLY A 11 -4.42 -3.24 29.74
C GLY A 11 -5.90 -3.61 29.56
N ARG A 12 -6.55 -2.99 28.57
CA ARG A 12 -7.90 -3.36 28.15
C ARG A 12 -7.86 -4.69 27.40
N GLU A 13 -8.17 -5.78 28.10
CA GLU A 13 -8.76 -6.96 27.48
C GLU A 13 -10.25 -6.69 27.27
N GLY A 14 -10.64 -6.48 26.01
CA GLY A 14 -12.03 -6.13 25.66
C GLY A 14 -12.28 -6.18 24.17
N GLY A 15 -11.75 -7.18 23.47
CA GLY A 15 -12.04 -7.46 22.06
C GLY A 15 -12.85 -8.75 21.94
N ARG A 16 -14.02 -8.66 21.33
CA ARG A 16 -14.93 -9.78 21.03
C ARG A 16 -14.17 -10.86 20.26
N VAL A 17 -13.90 -12.01 20.88
CA VAL A 17 -13.27 -13.16 20.20
C VAL A 17 -14.22 -13.67 19.11
N PRO A 18 -13.89 -13.58 17.81
CA PRO A 18 -14.63 -14.29 16.78
C PRO A 18 -14.45 -15.79 17.04
N GLY A 19 -15.53 -16.56 16.93
CA GLY A 19 -15.48 -18.01 17.10
C GLY A 19 -14.39 -18.64 16.22
N ARG A 20 -13.74 -19.70 16.72
CA ARG A 20 -12.82 -20.54 15.93
C ARG A 20 -13.48 -20.92 14.60
N GLY A 21 -13.11 -20.26 13.51
CA GLY A 21 -13.70 -20.52 12.19
C GLY A 21 -12.98 -19.73 11.10
N ALA A 22 -12.13 -20.44 10.33
CA ALA A 22 -11.38 -20.03 9.13
C ALA A 22 -10.51 -18.76 9.27
N ASN A 23 -9.17 -18.93 9.15
CA ASN A 23 -8.28 -17.80 8.89
C ASN A 23 -8.76 -17.06 7.62
N GLY A 24 -8.72 -15.72 7.62
CA GLY A 24 -8.90 -14.91 6.41
C GLY A 24 -7.85 -15.27 5.35
N ASP A 25 -8.17 -15.00 4.09
CA ASP A 25 -7.31 -15.33 2.95
C ASP A 25 -6.07 -14.44 2.97
N VAL A 26 -4.88 -15.04 3.08
CA VAL A 26 -3.61 -14.29 3.11
C VAL A 26 -2.94 -14.36 1.74
N ARG A 27 -2.69 -13.19 1.16
CA ARG A 27 -2.00 -13.06 -0.13
C ARG A 27 -0.68 -12.35 0.08
N VAL A 28 0.39 -12.94 -0.45
CA VAL A 28 1.73 -12.37 -0.40
C VAL A 28 2.15 -11.99 -1.82
N GLY A 29 2.71 -10.80 -1.97
CA GLY A 29 3.14 -10.26 -3.25
C GLY A 29 4.19 -9.16 -3.08
N THR A 30 4.35 -8.35 -4.12
CA THR A 30 5.38 -7.29 -4.17
C THR A 30 4.77 -5.96 -4.62
N ALA A 31 5.41 -4.86 -4.24
CA ALA A 31 5.14 -3.55 -4.78
C ALA A 31 5.85 -3.40 -6.13
N SER A 32 5.10 -3.62 -7.20
CA SER A 32 5.55 -3.76 -8.59
C SER A 32 6.03 -5.17 -8.99
N TRP A 33 5.71 -5.52 -10.24
CA TRP A 33 6.32 -6.62 -11.00
C TRP A 33 7.24 -6.07 -12.11
N THR A 34 7.26 -4.76 -12.31
CA THR A 34 8.00 -4.08 -13.37
C THR A 34 9.11 -3.19 -12.84
N ASP A 35 9.56 -3.39 -11.60
CA ASP A 35 10.71 -2.66 -11.07
C ASP A 35 11.91 -2.81 -12.02
N ARG A 36 12.62 -1.71 -12.21
CA ARG A 36 13.72 -1.64 -13.18
C ARG A 36 14.85 -2.59 -12.79
N THR A 37 15.18 -2.66 -11.50
CA THR A 37 16.28 -3.49 -11.02
C THR A 37 15.91 -4.97 -10.99
N LEU A 38 14.64 -5.30 -10.74
CA LEU A 38 14.11 -6.66 -10.95
C LEU A 38 14.28 -7.10 -12.41
N ILE A 39 13.91 -6.25 -13.38
CA ILE A 39 13.99 -6.59 -14.81
C ILE A 39 15.44 -6.63 -15.33
N ARG A 40 16.28 -5.67 -14.94
CA ARG A 40 17.59 -5.45 -15.57
C ARG A 40 18.75 -6.10 -14.82
N ASP A 41 18.64 -6.17 -13.50
CA ASP A 41 19.75 -6.49 -12.59
C ASP A 41 19.54 -7.81 -11.83
N SER A 42 18.50 -8.57 -12.20
CA SER A 42 18.22 -9.93 -11.73
C SER A 42 17.86 -10.85 -12.89
N ASP A 43 17.91 -12.16 -12.66
CA ASP A 43 17.49 -13.18 -13.63
C ASP A 43 16.17 -13.86 -13.20
N TRP A 44 15.35 -13.18 -12.38
CA TRP A 44 14.07 -13.73 -11.90
C TRP A 44 13.07 -13.98 -13.04
N TYR A 45 13.08 -13.09 -14.04
CA TYR A 45 12.41 -13.33 -15.31
C TYR A 45 13.31 -14.16 -16.24
N PRO A 46 12.81 -15.28 -16.79
CA PRO A 46 13.64 -16.26 -17.51
C PRO A 46 14.23 -15.72 -18.82
N ARG A 47 13.60 -14.70 -19.42
CA ARG A 47 14.06 -14.07 -20.66
C ARG A 47 14.02 -12.56 -20.52
N ARG A 48 15.16 -11.89 -20.75
CA ARG A 48 15.27 -10.42 -20.72
C ARG A 48 14.38 -9.71 -21.75
N SER A 49 14.04 -10.42 -22.84
CA SER A 49 13.19 -9.91 -23.93
C SER A 49 11.69 -10.01 -23.67
N MET A 50 11.25 -10.51 -22.51
CA MET A 50 9.82 -10.62 -22.20
C MET A 50 9.11 -9.27 -22.35
N SER A 51 7.95 -9.29 -22.97
CA SER A 51 7.03 -8.16 -23.02
C SER A 51 6.45 -7.84 -21.64
N ALA A 52 5.79 -6.69 -21.50
CA ALA A 52 5.09 -6.33 -20.26
C ALA A 52 3.97 -7.33 -19.91
N GLU A 53 3.31 -7.87 -20.93
CA GLU A 53 2.29 -8.91 -20.77
C GLU A 53 2.88 -10.23 -20.28
N GLU A 54 3.93 -10.74 -20.94
CA GLU A 54 4.58 -11.99 -20.53
C GLU A 54 5.10 -11.89 -19.09
N ARG A 55 5.65 -10.73 -18.69
CA ARG A 55 6.08 -10.50 -17.31
C ARG A 55 4.93 -10.56 -16.31
N LEU A 56 3.81 -9.91 -16.61
CA LEU A 56 2.63 -9.95 -15.73
C LEU A 56 2.09 -11.38 -15.57
N ARG A 57 1.97 -12.13 -16.68
CA ARG A 57 1.53 -13.54 -16.65
C ARG A 57 2.48 -14.39 -15.80
N TYR A 58 3.78 -14.28 -16.05
CA TYR A 58 4.80 -15.00 -15.28
C TYR A 58 4.77 -14.65 -13.79
N TYR A 59 4.51 -13.39 -13.45
CA TYR A 59 4.34 -12.96 -12.07
C TYR A 59 3.08 -13.56 -11.44
N ALA A 60 1.96 -13.51 -12.16
CA ALA A 60 0.66 -13.98 -11.67
C ALA A 60 0.55 -15.51 -11.56
N GLU A 61 1.46 -16.26 -12.18
CA GLU A 61 1.67 -17.69 -11.92
C GLU A 61 2.34 -17.95 -10.57
N ARG A 62 2.97 -16.95 -9.95
CA ARG A 62 3.80 -17.11 -8.73
C ARG A 62 3.24 -16.39 -7.53
N PHE A 63 2.51 -15.30 -7.71
CA PHE A 63 1.89 -14.57 -6.61
C PHE A 63 0.43 -14.33 -6.90
N LYS A 64 -0.36 -14.13 -5.85
CA LYS A 64 -1.81 -13.90 -5.95
C LYS A 64 -2.21 -12.43 -5.76
N VAL A 65 -1.24 -11.57 -5.46
CA VAL A 65 -1.45 -10.13 -5.29
C VAL A 65 -0.24 -9.37 -5.80
N VAL A 66 -0.46 -8.17 -6.31
CA VAL A 66 0.60 -7.20 -6.60
C VAL A 66 0.11 -5.80 -6.28
N GLU A 67 0.99 -4.94 -5.78
CA GLU A 67 0.73 -3.49 -5.76
C GLU A 67 1.26 -2.86 -7.06
N VAL A 68 0.40 -2.10 -7.73
CA VAL A 68 0.70 -1.37 -8.96
C VAL A 68 1.18 0.03 -8.59
N ASP A 69 2.50 0.23 -8.49
CA ASP A 69 3.09 1.53 -8.16
C ASP A 69 3.06 2.54 -9.31
N ALA A 70 3.03 2.07 -10.56
CA ALA A 70 3.11 2.94 -11.74
C ALA A 70 1.99 4.00 -11.77
N THR A 71 0.84 3.67 -11.18
CA THR A 71 -0.35 4.53 -11.11
C THR A 71 -0.15 5.76 -10.24
N TYR A 72 0.85 5.76 -9.35
CA TYR A 72 1.28 6.95 -8.62
C TYR A 72 1.76 8.06 -9.56
N TYR A 73 2.47 7.71 -10.63
CA TYR A 73 3.04 8.66 -11.57
C TYR A 73 2.08 9.03 -12.70
N TYR A 74 1.34 8.04 -13.21
CA TYR A 74 0.35 8.21 -14.27
C TYR A 74 -0.88 7.36 -13.96
N PRO A 75 -2.06 7.94 -13.79
CA PRO A 75 -3.26 7.15 -13.50
C PRO A 75 -3.53 6.15 -14.63
N PRO A 76 -4.08 4.96 -14.32
CA PRO A 76 -4.37 3.98 -15.35
C PRO A 76 -5.55 4.45 -16.21
N THR A 77 -5.67 3.88 -17.41
CA THR A 77 -6.90 3.97 -18.20
C THR A 77 -7.77 2.73 -17.96
N ALA A 78 -9.06 2.82 -18.27
CA ALA A 78 -9.97 1.67 -18.19
C ALA A 78 -9.52 0.52 -19.11
N GLU A 79 -8.97 0.82 -20.28
CA GLU A 79 -8.43 -0.19 -21.21
C GLU A 79 -7.24 -0.92 -20.59
N LEU A 80 -6.33 -0.19 -19.93
CA LEU A 80 -5.18 -0.81 -19.27
C LEU A 80 -5.63 -1.71 -18.10
N ALA A 81 -6.59 -1.25 -17.30
CA ALA A 81 -7.19 -2.04 -16.23
C ALA A 81 -7.88 -3.31 -16.77
N ALA A 82 -8.61 -3.20 -17.89
CA ALA A 82 -9.22 -4.36 -18.55
C ALA A 82 -8.17 -5.33 -19.12
N LEU A 83 -7.03 -4.85 -19.61
CA LEU A 83 -5.94 -5.73 -20.03
C LEU A 83 -5.31 -6.46 -18.84
N TRP A 84 -5.20 -5.81 -17.69
CA TRP A 84 -4.72 -6.46 -16.46
C TRP A 84 -5.64 -7.60 -16.02
N THR A 85 -6.97 -7.45 -16.11
CA THR A 85 -7.90 -8.53 -15.76
C THR A 85 -7.73 -9.75 -16.67
N GLN A 86 -7.49 -9.55 -17.97
CA GLN A 86 -7.30 -10.60 -18.97
C GLN A 86 -5.94 -11.33 -18.84
N ARG A 87 -4.98 -10.70 -18.18
CA ARG A 87 -3.59 -11.18 -18.08
C ARG A 87 -3.29 -11.88 -16.75
N THR A 88 -4.27 -11.96 -15.85
CA THR A 88 -4.10 -12.53 -14.51
C THR A 88 -5.19 -13.57 -14.21
N PRO A 89 -4.94 -14.57 -13.34
CA PRO A 89 -5.94 -15.53 -12.89
C PRO A 89 -7.16 -14.88 -12.23
N ASP A 90 -8.26 -15.61 -12.11
CA ASP A 90 -9.53 -15.09 -11.55
C ASP A 90 -9.43 -14.72 -10.06
N ASP A 91 -8.59 -15.42 -9.31
CA ASP A 91 -8.34 -15.17 -7.88
C ASP A 91 -7.18 -14.20 -7.63
N PHE A 92 -6.68 -13.50 -8.65
CA PHE A 92 -5.57 -12.56 -8.51
C PHE A 92 -6.06 -11.16 -8.09
N ARG A 93 -5.39 -10.55 -7.12
CA ARG A 93 -5.67 -9.20 -6.62
C ARG A 93 -4.66 -8.17 -7.11
N MET A 94 -5.13 -6.95 -7.37
CA MET A 94 -4.28 -5.80 -7.66
C MET A 94 -4.59 -4.67 -6.69
N ASP A 95 -3.60 -4.32 -5.88
CA ASP A 95 -3.63 -3.10 -5.08
C ASP A 95 -3.15 -1.95 -5.96
N ILE A 96 -3.97 -0.91 -6.13
CA ILE A 96 -3.67 0.21 -7.01
C ILE A 96 -3.21 1.39 -6.18
N LYS A 97 -1.96 1.81 -6.36
CA LYS A 97 -1.46 3.01 -5.72
C LYS A 97 -2.20 4.23 -6.25
N ALA A 98 -2.77 5.02 -5.35
CA ALA A 98 -3.47 6.23 -5.72
C ALA A 98 -2.51 7.19 -6.45
N PHE A 99 -3.04 7.87 -7.47
CA PHE A 99 -2.30 8.87 -8.22
C PHE A 99 -1.74 9.95 -7.30
N SER A 100 -0.49 10.35 -7.51
CA SER A 100 0.25 11.28 -6.64
C SER A 100 -0.53 12.54 -6.27
N LEU A 101 -1.27 13.12 -7.22
CA LEU A 101 -2.14 14.27 -6.99
C LEU A 101 -3.12 14.03 -5.84
N LEU A 102 -3.76 12.85 -5.79
CA LEU A 102 -4.78 12.49 -4.80
C LEU A 102 -4.21 12.09 -3.43
N THR A 103 -2.89 12.06 -3.29
CA THR A 103 -2.20 11.74 -2.03
C THR A 103 -1.46 12.94 -1.46
N HIS A 104 -1.76 14.16 -1.90
CA HIS A 104 -1.07 15.40 -1.51
C HIS A 104 0.41 15.48 -1.94
N HIS A 105 0.86 14.57 -2.80
CA HIS A 105 2.12 14.73 -3.52
C HIS A 105 1.91 15.63 -4.75
N PRO A 106 2.98 16.29 -5.25
CA PRO A 106 2.90 16.96 -6.53
C PRO A 106 2.82 15.96 -7.68
N ALA A 107 2.02 16.28 -8.69
CA ALA A 107 1.96 15.56 -9.96
C ALA A 107 2.57 16.38 -11.10
N SER A 108 3.03 15.67 -12.15
CA SER A 108 3.36 16.32 -13.43
C SER A 108 2.06 16.78 -14.09
N PRO A 109 1.99 18.01 -14.66
CA PRO A 109 0.85 18.42 -15.47
C PRO A 109 0.51 17.40 -16.56
N ASP A 110 1.52 16.84 -17.24
CA ASP A 110 1.33 15.86 -18.33
C ASP A 110 0.65 14.54 -17.90
N ALA A 111 0.53 14.29 -16.59
CA ALA A 111 -0.14 13.12 -16.03
C ALA A 111 -1.57 13.40 -15.55
N VAL A 112 -1.98 14.68 -15.52
CA VAL A 112 -3.31 15.11 -15.07
C VAL A 112 -4.21 15.23 -16.30
N TRP A 113 -5.48 14.83 -16.16
CA TRP A 113 -6.47 14.91 -17.23
C TRP A 113 -6.72 16.35 -17.70
N ASP A 114 -6.88 16.53 -19.01
CA ASP A 114 -7.04 17.85 -19.64
C ASP A 114 -8.22 18.65 -19.06
N ASP A 115 -9.34 17.99 -18.76
CA ASP A 115 -10.53 18.62 -18.18
C ASP A 115 -10.34 19.03 -16.71
N VAL A 116 -9.43 18.37 -15.98
CA VAL A 116 -9.03 18.79 -14.63
C VAL A 116 -8.06 19.96 -14.70
N LEU A 117 -7.13 19.95 -15.67
CA LEU A 117 -6.19 21.05 -15.88
C LEU A 117 -6.83 22.32 -16.42
N ALA A 118 -7.94 22.21 -17.15
CA ALA A 118 -8.69 23.35 -17.67
C ALA A 118 -9.13 24.31 -16.56
N ASP A 119 -9.38 23.78 -15.35
CA ASP A 119 -9.81 24.54 -14.17
C ASP A 119 -8.63 24.98 -13.28
N LEU A 120 -7.39 24.77 -13.72
CA LEU A 120 -6.21 25.23 -12.99
C LEU A 120 -6.15 26.77 -13.02
N PRO A 121 -6.17 27.45 -11.85
CA PRO A 121 -6.09 28.91 -11.79
C PRO A 121 -4.84 29.45 -12.50
N VAL A 122 -4.97 30.65 -13.08
CA VAL A 122 -3.94 31.27 -13.95
C VAL A 122 -2.58 31.38 -13.26
N GLU A 123 -2.54 31.65 -11.95
CA GLU A 123 -1.31 31.73 -11.15
C GLU A 123 -0.57 30.40 -11.00
N HIS A 124 -1.24 29.28 -11.31
CA HIS A 124 -0.70 27.93 -11.26
C HIS A 124 -0.40 27.35 -12.65
N GLN A 125 -0.87 27.97 -13.72
CA GLN A 125 -0.58 27.55 -15.10
C GLN A 125 0.91 27.68 -15.44
N GLY A 126 1.41 26.77 -16.27
CA GLY A 126 2.83 26.72 -16.68
C GLY A 126 3.81 26.22 -15.61
N ARG A 127 3.34 25.90 -14.39
CA ARG A 127 4.20 25.29 -13.35
C ARG A 127 4.56 23.86 -13.74
N ARG A 128 5.79 23.43 -13.39
CA ARG A 128 6.27 22.05 -13.58
C ARG A 128 5.58 21.01 -12.69
N ARG A 129 4.84 21.46 -11.67
CA ARG A 129 4.19 20.60 -10.68
C ARG A 129 2.83 21.17 -10.31
N VAL A 130 1.82 20.32 -10.31
CA VAL A 130 0.47 20.61 -9.83
C VAL A 130 0.28 19.96 -8.47
N TYR A 131 -0.35 20.67 -7.55
CA TYR A 131 -0.74 20.16 -6.24
C TYR A 131 -2.25 20.13 -6.17
N LEU A 132 -2.81 19.21 -5.39
CA LEU A 132 -4.26 19.10 -5.20
C LEU A 132 -4.87 20.42 -4.70
N SER A 133 -4.16 21.13 -3.82
CA SER A 133 -4.57 22.42 -3.27
C SER A 133 -4.59 23.57 -4.28
N HIS A 134 -4.05 23.39 -5.48
CA HIS A 134 -4.16 24.37 -6.56
C HIS A 134 -5.51 24.26 -7.29
N LEU A 135 -6.21 23.14 -7.17
CA LEU A 135 -7.41 22.84 -7.92
C LEU A 135 -8.65 23.22 -7.11
N PRO A 136 -9.70 23.74 -7.77
CA PRO A 136 -11.01 23.88 -7.13
C PRO A 136 -11.62 22.51 -6.83
N SER A 137 -12.58 22.46 -5.91
CA SER A 137 -13.14 21.19 -5.39
C SER A 137 -13.81 20.33 -6.47
N ASP A 138 -14.46 20.95 -7.44
CA ASP A 138 -15.12 20.27 -8.56
C ASP A 138 -14.10 19.61 -9.51
N ALA A 139 -12.96 20.27 -9.77
CA ALA A 139 -11.86 19.66 -10.53
C ALA A 139 -11.23 18.48 -9.77
N VAL A 140 -11.13 18.57 -8.44
CA VAL A 140 -10.70 17.44 -7.60
C VAL A 140 -11.70 16.30 -7.70
N ASP A 141 -13.01 16.56 -7.61
CA ASP A 141 -14.04 15.54 -7.71
C ASP A 141 -14.01 14.84 -9.08
N ARG A 142 -13.77 15.58 -10.18
CA ARG A 142 -13.55 14.97 -11.51
C ARG A 142 -12.29 14.11 -11.58
N ALA A 143 -11.19 14.51 -10.93
CA ALA A 143 -9.99 13.68 -10.86
C ALA A 143 -10.25 12.34 -10.15
N PHE A 144 -11.05 12.34 -9.08
CA PHE A 144 -11.49 11.10 -8.43
C PHE A 144 -12.42 10.27 -9.34
N GLU A 145 -13.33 10.91 -10.07
CA GLU A 145 -14.22 10.22 -11.01
C GLU A 145 -13.45 9.54 -12.15
N HIS A 146 -12.39 10.15 -12.66
CA HIS A 146 -11.51 9.52 -13.65
C HIS A 146 -10.83 8.27 -13.08
N VAL A 147 -10.29 8.33 -11.86
CA VAL A 147 -9.73 7.14 -11.19
C VAL A 147 -10.81 6.09 -10.98
N ARG A 148 -12.00 6.49 -10.52
CA ARG A 148 -13.12 5.58 -10.31
C ARG A 148 -13.47 4.84 -11.59
N THR A 149 -13.65 5.55 -12.69
CA THR A 149 -13.95 4.97 -14.01
C THR A 149 -12.84 4.06 -14.50
N ALA A 150 -11.57 4.48 -14.37
CA ALA A 150 -10.43 3.69 -14.81
C ALA A 150 -10.29 2.34 -14.09
N LEU A 151 -10.68 2.26 -12.81
CA LEU A 151 -10.57 1.04 -12.00
C LEU A 151 -11.79 0.12 -12.07
N MET A 152 -12.89 0.58 -12.68
CA MET A 152 -14.13 -0.18 -12.81
C MET A 152 -13.94 -1.57 -13.43
N PRO A 153 -13.07 -1.81 -14.44
CA PRO A 153 -12.84 -3.14 -14.98
C PRO A 153 -12.23 -4.11 -13.96
N LEU A 154 -11.27 -3.65 -13.14
CA LEU A 154 -10.69 -4.46 -12.07
C LEU A 154 -11.73 -4.75 -10.98
N HIS A 155 -12.49 -3.74 -10.58
CA HIS A 155 -13.54 -3.88 -9.57
C HIS A 155 -14.62 -4.87 -10.03
N SER A 156 -15.15 -4.69 -11.24
CA SER A 156 -16.20 -5.55 -11.82
C SER A 156 -15.75 -7.00 -12.01
N ALA A 157 -14.45 -7.21 -12.30
CA ALA A 157 -13.86 -8.54 -12.40
C ALA A 157 -13.56 -9.17 -11.02
N GLY A 158 -13.79 -8.45 -9.92
CA GLY A 158 -13.43 -8.91 -8.58
C GLY A 158 -11.92 -9.02 -8.36
N LYS A 159 -11.10 -8.26 -9.11
CA LYS A 159 -9.62 -8.28 -9.05
C LYS A 159 -9.01 -7.02 -8.44
N LEU A 160 -9.79 -5.97 -8.22
CA LEU A 160 -9.34 -4.84 -7.40
C LEU A 160 -9.18 -5.31 -5.96
N GLY A 161 -7.99 -5.12 -5.39
CA GLY A 161 -7.69 -5.35 -3.98
C GLY A 161 -8.01 -4.09 -3.19
N ALA A 162 -7.04 -3.20 -3.05
CA ALA A 162 -7.21 -1.86 -2.47
C ALA A 162 -6.96 -0.74 -3.48
N VAL A 163 -7.53 0.44 -3.24
CA VAL A 163 -6.94 1.71 -3.69
C VAL A 163 -6.10 2.28 -2.55
N PHE A 164 -4.81 2.35 -2.78
CA PHE A 164 -3.79 2.55 -1.76
C PHE A 164 -3.32 4.01 -1.69
N PHE A 165 -3.65 4.71 -0.62
CA PHE A 165 -3.31 6.10 -0.33
C PHE A 165 -2.12 6.17 0.64
N GLN A 166 -0.91 6.19 0.08
CA GLN A 166 0.29 6.57 0.83
C GLN A 166 0.45 8.08 0.84
N PHE A 167 0.40 8.68 2.03
CA PHE A 167 0.58 10.11 2.21
C PHE A 167 2.07 10.49 2.44
N PRO A 168 2.48 11.73 2.09
CA PRO A 168 3.84 12.20 2.31
C PRO A 168 4.13 12.47 3.80
N PRO A 169 5.41 12.60 4.20
CA PRO A 169 5.78 12.91 5.59
C PRO A 169 5.25 14.25 6.13
N TRP A 170 4.94 15.22 5.25
CA TRP A 170 4.33 16.49 5.65
C TRP A 170 2.81 16.41 5.86
N PHE A 171 2.17 15.29 5.53
CA PHE A 171 0.78 15.04 5.89
C PHE A 171 0.73 14.61 7.36
N ARG A 172 0.51 15.58 8.24
CA ARG A 172 0.51 15.41 9.70
C ARG A 172 -0.92 15.37 10.26
N PRO A 173 -1.16 14.74 11.43
CA PRO A 173 -2.46 14.72 12.06
C PRO A 173 -2.92 16.15 12.38
N GLY A 174 -4.15 16.45 11.98
CA GLY A 174 -4.77 17.76 12.15
C GLY A 174 -6.14 17.79 11.49
N ARG A 175 -6.92 18.83 11.76
CA ARG A 175 -8.31 18.93 11.27
C ARG A 175 -8.40 18.76 9.75
N ALA A 176 -7.61 19.51 8.99
CA ALA A 176 -7.62 19.43 7.52
C ALA A 176 -7.26 18.03 6.98
N ALA A 177 -6.30 17.34 7.60
CA ALA A 177 -5.92 15.99 7.20
C ALA A 177 -7.02 14.97 7.49
N ARG A 178 -7.68 15.07 8.65
CA ARG A 178 -8.81 14.21 9.02
C ARG A 178 -10.04 14.48 8.15
N ASP A 179 -10.33 15.76 7.88
CA ASP A 179 -11.39 16.17 6.95
C ASP A 179 -11.13 15.62 5.54
N TYR A 180 -9.87 15.53 5.11
CA TYR A 180 -9.51 14.91 3.82
C TYR A 180 -9.74 13.40 3.82
N LEU A 181 -9.29 12.68 4.87
CA LEU A 181 -9.53 11.24 5.00
C LEU A 181 -11.03 10.91 4.96
N ALA A 182 -11.86 11.73 5.63
CA ALA A 182 -13.32 11.56 5.66
C ALA A 182 -13.99 11.74 4.28
N GLN A 183 -13.34 12.39 3.33
CA GLN A 183 -13.85 12.53 1.96
C GLN A 183 -13.57 11.29 1.09
N LEU A 184 -12.57 10.46 1.44
CA LEU A 184 -12.14 9.35 0.58
C LEU A 184 -13.27 8.33 0.33
N PRO A 185 -14.00 7.83 1.34
CA PRO A 185 -15.10 6.90 1.11
C PRO A 185 -16.26 7.52 0.33
N GLN A 186 -16.43 8.84 0.36
CA GLN A 186 -17.48 9.54 -0.40
C GLN A 186 -17.11 9.62 -1.89
N ARG A 187 -15.82 9.77 -2.20
CA ARG A 187 -15.32 9.91 -3.57
C ARG A 187 -15.05 8.57 -4.26
N LEU A 188 -14.76 7.52 -3.51
CA LEU A 188 -14.54 6.16 -4.02
C LEU A 188 -15.38 5.13 -3.23
N PRO A 189 -16.72 5.23 -3.22
CA PRO A 189 -17.59 4.46 -2.34
C PRO A 189 -17.61 2.95 -2.61
N ASP A 190 -17.26 2.55 -3.84
CA ASP A 190 -17.32 1.14 -4.26
C ASP A 190 -16.05 0.36 -3.89
N TYR A 191 -14.98 1.04 -3.47
CA TYR A 191 -13.63 0.46 -3.38
C TYR A 191 -13.16 0.31 -1.94
N ASP A 192 -12.47 -0.78 -1.66
CA ASP A 192 -11.68 -0.90 -0.44
C ASP A 192 -10.50 0.07 -0.52
N LEU A 193 -10.39 0.96 0.47
CA LEU A 193 -9.36 2.00 0.51
C LEU A 193 -8.38 1.69 1.63
N ALA A 194 -7.09 1.77 1.33
CA ALA A 194 -6.02 1.52 2.31
C ALA A 194 -5.19 2.79 2.50
N VAL A 195 -4.90 3.17 3.75
CA VAL A 195 -4.19 4.40 4.10
C VAL A 195 -2.87 4.08 4.77
N GLU A 196 -1.79 4.62 4.20
CA GLU A 196 -0.45 4.53 4.76
C GLU A 196 0.09 5.92 5.11
N PHE A 197 0.56 6.06 6.34
CA PHE A 197 1.19 7.28 6.82
C PHE A 197 2.71 7.18 6.71
N ARG A 198 3.37 8.33 6.52
CA ARG A 198 4.84 8.46 6.47
C ARG A 198 5.39 9.40 7.54
N HIS A 199 4.60 9.65 8.59
CA HIS A 199 5.01 10.49 9.69
C HIS A 199 4.59 9.85 11.00
N ARG A 200 5.55 9.65 11.91
CA ARG A 200 5.35 8.92 13.17
C ARG A 200 4.16 9.40 14.00
N SER A 201 3.87 10.70 13.97
CA SER A 201 2.85 11.33 14.82
C SER A 201 1.43 10.81 14.59
N TRP A 202 1.15 10.09 13.51
CA TRP A 202 -0.15 9.43 13.32
C TRP A 202 -0.33 8.20 14.22
N ILE A 203 0.76 7.49 14.55
CA ILE A 203 0.72 6.19 15.23
C ILE A 203 1.59 6.22 16.51
N ASP A 204 1.85 7.41 17.04
CA ASP A 204 2.66 7.63 18.24
C ASP A 204 1.85 8.30 19.35
N GLY A 205 2.08 7.88 20.59
CA GLY A 205 1.41 8.39 21.78
C GLY A 205 -0.12 8.42 21.69
N ALA A 206 -0.73 9.50 22.17
CA ALA A 206 -2.18 9.66 22.23
C ALA A 206 -2.87 9.86 20.87
N ASP A 207 -2.14 10.02 19.76
CA ASP A 207 -2.72 10.07 18.41
C ASP A 207 -2.89 8.68 17.78
N ALA A 208 -2.22 7.64 18.30
CA ALA A 208 -2.32 6.29 17.75
C ALA A 208 -3.76 5.75 17.79
N ASP A 209 -4.36 5.68 18.98
CA ASP A 209 -5.74 5.20 19.15
C ASP A 209 -6.72 6.07 18.35
N ARG A 210 -6.59 7.40 18.44
CA ARG A 210 -7.44 8.35 17.68
C ARG A 210 -7.36 8.17 16.17
N THR A 211 -6.20 7.75 15.65
CA THR A 211 -6.03 7.49 14.22
C THR A 211 -6.66 6.17 13.82
N LEU A 212 -6.45 5.11 14.60
CA LEU A 212 -7.04 3.80 14.33
C LEU A 212 -8.57 3.85 14.43
N ASP A 213 -9.11 4.50 15.46
CA ASP A 213 -10.56 4.72 15.64
C ASP A 213 -11.15 5.48 14.45
N LEU A 214 -10.48 6.57 14.01
CA LEU A 214 -10.93 7.34 12.85
C LEU A 214 -10.94 6.49 11.57
N LEU A 215 -9.91 5.67 11.34
CA LEU A 215 -9.86 4.81 10.16
C LEU A 215 -10.95 3.73 10.21
N GLU A 216 -11.24 3.17 11.40
CA GLU A 216 -12.34 2.23 11.59
C GLU A 216 -13.70 2.88 11.34
N GLU A 217 -13.95 4.07 11.90
CA GLU A 217 -15.18 4.85 11.67
C GLU A 217 -15.41 5.16 10.19
N LEU A 218 -14.34 5.42 9.44
CA LEU A 218 -14.39 5.72 8.01
C LEU A 218 -14.38 4.49 7.10
N GLY A 219 -14.18 3.28 7.65
CA GLY A 219 -14.02 2.05 6.87
C GLY A 219 -12.76 2.04 5.99
N LEU A 220 -11.69 2.71 6.42
CA LEU A 220 -10.41 2.78 5.73
C LEU A 220 -9.45 1.75 6.34
N ALA A 221 -8.85 0.89 5.53
CA ALA A 221 -7.87 -0.07 5.99
C ALA A 221 -6.55 0.63 6.37
N TYR A 222 -6.10 0.47 7.61
CA TYR A 222 -4.78 0.90 8.03
C TYR A 222 -3.71 0.02 7.40
N VAL A 223 -2.74 0.65 6.78
CA VAL A 223 -1.58 -0.04 6.24
C VAL A 223 -0.53 -0.12 7.34
N CYS A 224 -0.36 -1.32 7.86
CA CYS A 224 0.73 -1.64 8.78
C CYS A 224 2.05 -1.58 8.00
N VAL A 225 3.08 -0.98 8.57
CA VAL A 225 4.38 -0.85 7.90
C VAL A 225 5.50 -1.48 8.70
N ASP A 226 6.44 -2.08 7.97
CA ASP A 226 7.74 -2.46 8.49
C ASP A 226 8.81 -1.61 7.79
N GLU A 227 9.46 -0.74 8.55
CA GLU A 227 10.42 0.23 8.03
C GLU A 227 11.47 0.61 9.10
N PRO A 228 12.60 1.23 8.73
CA PRO A 228 13.68 1.52 9.68
C PRO A 228 13.20 2.43 10.82
N GLN A 229 13.39 2.04 12.07
CA GLN A 229 12.86 2.78 13.22
C GLN A 229 13.79 3.91 13.72
N GLY A 230 13.22 4.95 14.33
CA GLY A 230 13.98 6.05 14.94
C GLY A 230 14.12 7.30 14.06
N PHE A 231 13.34 7.42 12.99
CA PHE A 231 13.25 8.61 12.14
C PHE A 231 11.86 9.26 12.27
N GLU A 232 11.74 10.56 11.97
CA GLU A 232 10.42 11.22 11.94
C GLU A 232 9.54 10.68 10.80
N THR A 233 10.18 10.31 9.70
CA THR A 233 9.57 9.74 8.50
C THR A 233 9.24 8.25 8.61
N SER A 234 9.46 7.65 9.79
CA SER A 234 9.17 6.26 10.08
C SER A 234 8.06 6.11 11.10
N VAL A 235 7.03 5.37 10.74
CA VAL A 235 5.89 4.98 11.56
C VAL A 235 6.25 3.72 12.38
N PRO A 236 5.85 3.66 13.66
CA PRO A 236 6.01 2.45 14.46
C PRO A 236 5.34 1.22 13.82
N PRO A 237 5.89 0.01 13.95
CA PRO A 237 5.37 -1.20 13.31
C PRO A 237 4.17 -1.77 14.10
N VAL A 238 3.14 -0.93 14.27
CA VAL A 238 1.86 -1.30 14.87
C VAL A 238 1.07 -2.15 13.89
N VAL A 239 0.52 -3.26 14.37
CA VAL A 239 -0.31 -4.17 13.60
C VAL A 239 -1.75 -4.04 14.11
N ALA A 240 -2.63 -3.54 13.25
CA ALA A 240 -4.04 -3.34 13.58
C ALA A 240 -4.90 -3.49 12.32
N ALA A 241 -6.02 -4.21 12.43
CA ALA A 241 -7.06 -4.22 11.41
C ALA A 241 -8.10 -3.16 11.79
N THR A 242 -8.30 -2.18 10.91
CA THR A 242 -9.35 -1.15 11.05
C THR A 242 -10.58 -1.46 10.21
N THR A 243 -10.57 -2.57 9.46
CA THR A 243 -11.75 -3.08 8.75
C THR A 243 -11.82 -4.60 8.86
N ASP A 244 -13.03 -5.17 8.79
CA ASP A 244 -13.23 -6.62 8.72
C ASP A 244 -13.05 -7.18 7.29
N ARG A 245 -12.95 -6.31 6.28
CA ARG A 245 -12.84 -6.68 4.86
C ARG A 245 -11.41 -6.95 4.45
N LEU A 246 -10.52 -5.99 4.72
CA LEU A 246 -9.15 -5.98 4.25
C LEU A 246 -8.19 -5.49 5.32
N ALA A 247 -7.07 -6.21 5.47
CA ALA A 247 -5.91 -5.74 6.18
C ALA A 247 -4.68 -5.73 5.26
N VAL A 248 -3.79 -4.74 5.43
CA VAL A 248 -2.62 -4.56 4.54
C VAL A 248 -1.36 -4.36 5.38
N ILE A 249 -0.29 -5.06 5.02
CA ILE A 249 1.05 -4.88 5.56
C ILE A 249 2.03 -4.60 4.42
N ARG A 250 2.88 -3.59 4.57
CA ARG A 250 3.95 -3.24 3.61
C ARG A 250 5.33 -3.31 4.24
N PHE A 251 6.24 -4.00 3.57
CA PHE A 251 7.60 -4.28 4.04
C PHE A 251 8.63 -3.46 3.27
N HIS A 252 9.18 -2.41 3.88
CA HIS A 252 10.11 -1.46 3.25
C HIS A 252 11.58 -1.80 3.48
N GLY A 253 11.87 -2.70 4.43
CA GLY A 253 13.22 -3.07 4.85
C GLY A 253 13.73 -2.26 6.04
N HIS A 254 14.90 -2.63 6.55
CA HIS A 254 15.54 -1.97 7.70
C HIS A 254 16.84 -1.22 7.32
N ASN A 255 16.97 -0.77 6.07
CA ASN A 255 18.16 -0.04 5.63
C ASN A 255 18.21 1.39 6.22
N ARG A 256 18.80 1.51 7.42
CA ARG A 256 18.94 2.77 8.15
C ARG A 256 19.83 3.78 7.44
N GLU A 257 20.83 3.31 6.69
CA GLU A 257 21.85 4.18 6.07
C GLU A 257 21.29 4.97 4.89
N THR A 258 20.31 4.41 4.18
CA THR A 258 19.74 5.00 2.96
C THR A 258 18.37 5.60 3.15
N TRP A 259 17.68 5.35 4.27
CA TRP A 259 16.28 5.73 4.51
C TRP A 259 15.98 7.21 4.20
N GLU A 260 16.67 8.14 4.87
CA GLU A 260 16.51 9.59 4.65
C GLU A 260 17.59 10.18 3.75
N LYS A 261 18.40 9.33 3.10
CA LYS A 261 19.48 9.80 2.23
C LYS A 261 18.89 10.47 0.98
N GLU A 262 19.34 11.69 0.72
CA GLU A 262 18.97 12.44 -0.48
C GLU A 262 19.78 12.01 -1.70
N GLY A 263 19.23 12.25 -2.90
CA GLY A 263 19.93 12.04 -4.17
C GLY A 263 20.12 10.58 -4.60
N ILE A 264 19.58 9.61 -3.84
CA ILE A 264 19.56 8.20 -4.22
C ILE A 264 18.24 7.79 -4.86
N THR A 265 18.27 6.70 -5.62
CA THR A 265 17.08 6.09 -6.22
C THR A 265 16.22 5.41 -5.15
N ALA A 266 14.93 5.21 -5.46
CA ALA A 266 14.04 4.43 -4.60
C ALA A 266 14.54 3.00 -4.37
N ALA A 267 15.07 2.35 -5.42
CA ALA A 267 15.63 1.00 -5.31
C ALA A 267 16.81 0.93 -4.33
N GLU A 268 17.72 1.92 -4.34
CA GLU A 268 18.83 1.99 -3.37
C GLU A 268 18.33 2.24 -1.93
N ARG A 269 17.26 3.03 -1.76
CA ARG A 269 16.64 3.26 -0.45
C ARG A 269 16.07 1.99 0.15
N PHE A 270 15.39 1.19 -0.67
CA PHE A 270 14.73 -0.05 -0.24
C PHE A 270 15.58 -1.31 -0.45
N ALA A 271 16.89 -1.14 -0.67
CA ALA A 271 17.84 -2.25 -0.83
C ALA A 271 18.08 -2.97 0.50
N TYR A 272 17.18 -3.89 0.84
CA TYR A 272 17.23 -4.70 2.05
C TYR A 272 16.69 -6.09 1.76
N LEU A 273 17.45 -7.14 2.07
CA LEU A 273 16.98 -8.52 2.00
C LEU A 273 16.70 -9.01 3.41
N TYR A 274 15.43 -9.25 3.72
CA TYR A 274 15.04 -9.77 5.03
C TYR A 274 15.64 -11.14 5.28
N SER A 275 16.06 -11.37 6.53
CA SER A 275 16.43 -12.69 7.02
C SER A 275 15.20 -13.58 7.25
N THR A 276 15.43 -14.89 7.31
CA THR A 276 14.35 -15.84 7.62
C THR A 276 13.78 -15.62 9.01
N GLU A 277 14.61 -15.31 10.01
CA GLU A 277 14.15 -14.94 11.35
C GLU A 277 13.23 -13.71 11.37
N GLU A 278 13.57 -12.63 10.65
CA GLU A 278 12.70 -11.45 10.54
C GLU A 278 11.36 -11.80 9.89
N LEU A 279 11.39 -12.56 8.79
CA LEU A 279 10.17 -12.97 8.11
C LEU A 279 9.32 -13.92 8.98
N ALA A 280 9.92 -14.78 9.80
CA ALA A 280 9.20 -15.67 10.70
C ALA A 280 8.47 -14.89 11.81
N GLN A 281 9.10 -13.84 12.35
CA GLN A 281 8.44 -12.94 13.30
C GLN A 281 7.24 -12.22 12.66
N TRP A 282 7.40 -11.78 11.42
CA TRP A 282 6.31 -11.13 10.68
C TRP A 282 5.21 -12.09 10.25
N ALA A 283 5.53 -13.34 9.89
CA ALA A 283 4.54 -14.36 9.56
C ALA A 283 3.55 -14.58 10.72
N ALA A 284 4.04 -14.61 11.97
CA ALA A 284 3.17 -14.71 13.15
C ALA A 284 2.22 -13.51 13.27
N ARG A 285 2.69 -12.28 12.99
CA ARG A 285 1.88 -11.06 13.02
C ARG A 285 0.86 -11.01 11.88
N VAL A 286 1.24 -11.45 10.68
CA VAL A 286 0.35 -11.56 9.52
C VAL A 286 -0.79 -12.55 9.84
N GLN A 287 -0.50 -13.68 10.49
CA GLN A 287 -1.53 -14.63 10.93
C GLN A 287 -2.47 -14.05 11.99
N GLN A 288 -1.94 -13.24 12.92
CA GLN A 288 -2.77 -12.54 13.91
C GLN A 288 -3.67 -11.47 13.27
N LEU A 289 -3.22 -10.86 12.18
CA LEU A 289 -4.00 -9.88 11.44
C LEU A 289 -5.08 -10.58 10.59
N SER A 290 -4.76 -11.74 10.02
CA SER A 290 -5.68 -12.48 9.12
C SER A 290 -6.88 -13.10 9.82
N VAL A 291 -6.90 -13.18 11.16
CA VAL A 291 -8.10 -13.57 11.90
C VAL A 291 -9.07 -12.40 12.13
N GLN A 292 -8.65 -11.17 11.82
CA GLN A 292 -9.44 -9.95 12.03
C GLN A 292 -10.06 -9.39 10.74
N ALA A 293 -9.56 -9.80 9.57
CA ALA A 293 -10.05 -9.38 8.26
C ALA A 293 -10.26 -10.58 7.32
N ARG A 294 -11.22 -10.47 6.38
CA ARG A 294 -11.52 -11.53 5.41
C ARG A 294 -10.36 -11.79 4.44
N GLU A 295 -9.65 -10.74 4.05
CA GLU A 295 -8.47 -10.81 3.18
C GLU A 295 -7.32 -10.02 3.81
N THR A 296 -6.10 -10.53 3.74
CA THR A 296 -4.88 -9.86 4.23
C THR A 296 -3.83 -9.83 3.14
N HIS A 297 -3.38 -8.63 2.78
CA HIS A 297 -2.34 -8.41 1.78
C HIS A 297 -1.00 -8.12 2.46
N ALA A 298 0.01 -8.94 2.18
CA ALA A 298 1.38 -8.78 2.63
C ALA A 298 2.26 -8.42 1.42
N ILE A 299 2.64 -7.14 1.32
CA ILE A 299 3.28 -6.57 0.13
C ILE A 299 4.75 -6.23 0.43
N MET A 300 5.66 -6.94 -0.23
CA MET A 300 7.09 -6.67 -0.16
C MET A 300 7.45 -5.46 -1.03
N ASN A 301 7.81 -4.34 -0.41
CA ASN A 301 8.22 -3.09 -1.05
C ASN A 301 9.74 -2.85 -1.00
N ASN A 302 10.53 -3.84 -0.57
CA ASN A 302 11.98 -3.85 -0.64
C ASN A 302 12.49 -4.10 -2.08
N CYS A 303 12.07 -3.22 -3.01
CA CYS A 303 12.21 -3.36 -4.45
C CYS A 303 13.63 -3.04 -4.93
N TYR A 304 14.53 -4.00 -4.70
CA TYR A 304 15.89 -3.98 -5.18
C TYR A 304 16.28 -5.36 -5.73
N ARG A 305 16.62 -5.43 -7.02
CA ARG A 305 16.89 -6.66 -7.75
C ARG A 305 15.74 -7.67 -7.55
N ASP A 306 16.04 -8.87 -7.09
CA ASP A 306 15.06 -9.93 -6.80
C ASP A 306 14.66 -10.01 -5.31
N TYR A 307 15.02 -9.03 -4.47
CA TYR A 307 14.84 -9.13 -3.01
C TYR A 307 13.37 -9.23 -2.63
N GLY A 308 12.53 -8.34 -3.15
CA GLY A 308 11.09 -8.35 -2.88
C GLY A 308 10.42 -9.68 -3.27
N VAL A 309 10.67 -10.19 -4.49
CA VAL A 309 10.08 -11.46 -4.94
C VAL A 309 10.62 -12.67 -4.17
N ARG A 310 11.89 -12.65 -3.75
CA ARG A 310 12.47 -13.71 -2.91
C ARG A 310 11.87 -13.72 -1.51
N ASN A 311 11.80 -12.56 -0.86
CA ASN A 311 11.21 -12.49 0.47
C ASN A 311 9.69 -12.72 0.44
N ALA A 312 8.98 -12.32 -0.62
CA ALA A 312 7.57 -12.66 -0.80
C ALA A 312 7.37 -14.18 -0.88
N ALA A 313 8.20 -14.88 -1.66
CA ALA A 313 8.15 -16.34 -1.73
C ALA A 313 8.47 -17.03 -0.40
N GLN A 314 9.47 -16.52 0.35
CA GLN A 314 9.83 -17.03 1.67
C GLN A 314 8.71 -16.79 2.70
N LEU A 315 8.11 -15.60 2.72
CA LEU A 315 7.01 -15.27 3.61
C LEU A 315 5.78 -16.13 3.29
N ALA A 316 5.46 -16.33 2.01
CA ALA A 316 4.40 -17.22 1.58
C ALA A 316 4.60 -18.67 2.06
N GLN A 317 5.84 -19.18 1.99
CA GLN A 317 6.21 -20.49 2.54
C GLN A 317 6.03 -20.56 4.07
N LEU A 318 6.47 -19.54 4.80
CA LEU A 318 6.31 -19.48 6.27
C LEU A 318 4.85 -19.41 6.71
N LEU A 319 3.98 -18.85 5.87
CA LEU A 319 2.55 -18.72 6.10
C LEU A 319 1.72 -19.93 5.60
N ASP A 320 2.37 -20.90 4.94
CA ASP A 320 1.73 -22.01 4.23
C ASP A 320 0.64 -21.56 3.24
N VAL A 321 0.82 -20.36 2.67
CA VAL A 321 -0.03 -19.86 1.59
C VAL A 321 0.70 -20.08 0.28
N ARG A 322 0.16 -20.99 -0.54
CA ARG A 322 0.83 -21.37 -1.77
C ARG A 322 0.96 -20.17 -2.71
N PRO A 323 2.16 -19.84 -3.20
CA PRO A 323 2.28 -19.41 -4.59
C PRO A 323 1.84 -20.61 -5.44
N ASP A 324 0.66 -20.53 -6.09
CA ASP A 324 0.07 -21.68 -6.82
C ASP A 324 1.04 -22.20 -7.89
N PRO A 325 1.66 -23.39 -7.73
CA PRO A 325 2.52 -23.93 -8.75
C PRO A 325 1.60 -24.66 -9.74
N ARG A 326 0.95 -23.94 -10.66
CA ARG A 326 0.40 -24.60 -11.83
C ARG A 326 1.53 -24.89 -12.83
N PRO A 327 1.56 -26.13 -13.38
CA PRO A 327 2.68 -26.68 -14.14
C PRO A 327 2.95 -25.95 -15.47
#